data_AF-A0A7X0LIP4-F1
#
_entry.id   AF-A0A7X0LIP4-F1
#
_cell.length_a   1.000
_cell.length_b   1.000
_cell.length_c   1.000
_cell.angle_alpha   90.00
_cell.angle_beta   90.00
_cell.angle_gamma   90.00
#
_symmetry.space_group_name_H-M   'P 1'
#
loop_
_entity.id
_entity.type
_entity.pdbx_description
1 polymer ?
#
loop_
_entity_poly.entity_id
_entity_poly.type
_entity_poly.pdbx_seq_one_letter_code
_entity_poly.pdbx_strand_id
1 'polypeptide(L)'
;MSSVEAEETFSVTVAGAGISIQREVSAAKVAVLMSVIMGPETADLPADMTSPSPQAARVRMSLREFLDDAKAATKPDQIVAIGHYLAIHESKDTFSREDIKSKFQSAREPLPSNFPRDFNTAIGKGLIAEDHAKAGTYYVTRTGALAVEKRFGTQA
;
A
#
# COMPACT_ATOMS: atom_id res chain seq x y z
N MET A 1 24.24 24.75 -17.43
CA MET A 1 22.89 24.65 -18.03
C MET A 1 22.77 23.23 -18.55
N SER A 2 21.96 22.40 -17.87
CA SER A 2 21.89 20.95 -18.08
C SER A 2 21.07 20.62 -19.32
N SER A 3 21.59 19.70 -20.12
CA SER A 3 21.00 19.19 -21.35
C SER A 3 19.66 18.50 -21.11
N VAL A 4 18.72 18.74 -22.01
CA VAL A 4 17.42 18.06 -22.08
C VAL A 4 17.66 16.72 -22.79
N GLU A 5 17.56 15.61 -22.05
CA GLU A 5 17.61 14.26 -22.63
C GLU A 5 16.33 14.03 -23.45
N ALA A 6 16.50 13.76 -24.75
CA ALA A 6 15.40 13.41 -25.63
C ALA A 6 14.83 12.06 -25.21
N GLU A 7 13.56 12.02 -24.79
CA GLU A 7 12.86 10.77 -24.49
C GLU A 7 12.61 9.99 -25.79
N GLU A 8 13.55 9.10 -26.16
CA GLU A 8 13.38 8.19 -27.28
C GLU A 8 12.21 7.24 -27.02
N THR A 9 11.22 7.29 -27.91
CA THR A 9 10.02 6.46 -27.89
C THR A 9 10.12 5.36 -28.95
N PHE A 10 9.65 4.17 -28.60
CA PHE A 10 9.75 2.95 -29.40
C PHE A 10 8.36 2.36 -29.60
N SER A 11 8.03 1.95 -30.81
CA SER A 11 6.78 1.22 -31.10
C SER A 11 6.98 -0.28 -30.85
N VAL A 12 6.33 -0.83 -29.83
CA VAL A 12 6.36 -2.26 -29.52
C VAL A 12 5.07 -2.92 -29.99
N THR A 13 5.21 -4.02 -30.73
CA THR A 13 4.08 -4.86 -31.18
C THR A 13 4.24 -6.25 -30.58
N VAL A 14 3.25 -6.68 -29.78
CA VAL A 14 3.20 -8.03 -29.19
C VAL A 14 2.02 -8.77 -29.80
N ALA A 15 2.28 -9.90 -30.43
CA ALA A 15 1.26 -10.73 -31.08
C ALA A 15 1.33 -12.19 -30.59
N GLY A 16 0.19 -12.77 -30.24
CA GLY A 16 0.09 -14.18 -29.82
C GLY A 16 -1.36 -14.62 -29.57
N ALA A 17 -1.67 -15.89 -29.86
CA ALA A 17 -2.96 -16.54 -29.60
C ALA A 17 -4.23 -15.74 -29.99
N GLY A 18 -4.18 -15.02 -31.12
CA GLY A 18 -5.31 -14.21 -31.63
C GLY A 18 -5.40 -12.79 -31.05
N ILE A 19 -4.41 -12.35 -30.26
CA ILE A 19 -4.33 -11.01 -29.70
C ILE A 19 -3.12 -10.29 -30.31
N SER A 20 -3.32 -9.05 -30.77
CA SER A 20 -2.26 -8.17 -31.25
C SER A 20 -2.37 -6.83 -30.53
N ILE A 21 -1.30 -6.42 -29.86
CA ILE A 21 -1.22 -5.17 -29.09
C ILE A 21 -0.05 -4.37 -29.64
N GLN A 22 -0.34 -3.16 -30.12
CA GLN A 22 0.66 -2.20 -30.57
C GLN A 22 0.63 -0.97 -29.63
N ARG A 23 1.79 -0.63 -29.06
CA ARG A 23 1.93 0.50 -28.13
C ARG A 23 3.27 1.21 -28.32
N GLU A 24 3.23 2.54 -28.26
CA GLU A 24 4.43 3.35 -28.12
C GLU A 24 4.84 3.41 -26.65
N VAL A 25 6.10 3.11 -26.40
CA VAL A 25 6.69 3.01 -25.06
C VAL A 25 8.06 3.67 -25.05
N SER A 26 8.42 4.32 -23.95
CA SER A 26 9.75 4.90 -23.77
C SER A 26 10.82 3.82 -23.57
N ALA A 27 12.09 4.16 -23.83
CA ALA A 27 13.25 3.28 -23.67
C ALA A 27 13.24 2.47 -22.35
N ALA A 28 12.92 3.12 -21.23
CA ALA A 28 12.87 2.48 -19.91
C ALA A 28 11.83 1.35 -19.83
N LYS A 29 10.71 1.49 -20.53
CA LYS A 29 9.64 0.48 -20.55
C LYS A 29 9.96 -0.67 -21.52
N VAL A 30 10.72 -0.42 -22.58
CA VAL A 30 11.21 -1.45 -23.51
C VAL A 30 12.15 -2.42 -22.80
N ALA A 31 13.07 -1.91 -21.96
CA ALA A 31 13.99 -2.76 -21.20
C ALA A 31 13.27 -3.76 -20.28
N VAL A 32 12.17 -3.32 -19.65
CA VAL A 32 11.33 -4.17 -18.80
C VAL A 32 10.53 -5.17 -19.62
N LEU A 33 10.03 -4.80 -20.80
CA LEU A 33 9.35 -5.73 -21.70
C LEU A 33 10.31 -6.79 -22.25
N MET A 34 11.54 -6.41 -22.60
CA MET A 34 12.57 -7.33 -23.08
C MET A 34 12.97 -8.36 -22.02
N SER A 35 13.11 -7.97 -20.75
CA SER A 35 13.47 -8.91 -19.69
C SER A 35 12.36 -9.94 -19.40
N VAL A 36 11.10 -9.57 -19.60
CA VAL A 36 9.95 -10.48 -19.47
C VAL A 36 9.86 -11.46 -20.66
N ILE A 37 10.20 -10.99 -21.87
CA ILE A 37 10.08 -11.80 -23.10
C ILE A 37 11.28 -12.73 -23.30
N MET A 38 12.49 -12.24 -23.05
CA MET A 38 13.72 -13.02 -23.28
C MET A 38 14.09 -13.94 -22.10
N GLY A 39 13.43 -13.76 -20.95
CA GLY A 39 13.85 -14.39 -19.70
C GLY A 39 15.24 -13.89 -19.26
N PRO A 40 15.66 -14.16 -18.01
CA PRO A 40 17.05 -13.95 -17.65
C PRO A 40 17.90 -14.91 -18.49
N GLU A 41 18.81 -14.38 -19.30
CA GLU A 41 19.85 -15.15 -19.95
C GLU A 41 20.68 -15.81 -18.82
N THR A 42 20.35 -17.05 -18.48
CA THR A 42 21.12 -17.85 -17.54
C THR A 42 22.41 -18.22 -18.23
N ALA A 43 23.38 -17.32 -18.19
CA ALA A 43 24.77 -17.71 -18.27
C ALA A 43 25.00 -18.71 -17.13
N ASP A 44 25.30 -19.96 -17.50
CA ASP A 44 25.77 -21.04 -16.62
C ASP A 44 26.97 -20.53 -15.80
N LEU A 45 26.69 -20.00 -14.63
CA LEU A 45 27.66 -19.72 -13.58
C LEU A 45 27.42 -20.73 -12.45
N PRO A 46 28.50 -21.23 -11.82
CA PRO A 46 28.40 -22.26 -10.80
C PRO A 46 27.44 -21.84 -9.70
N ALA A 47 26.60 -22.80 -9.30
CA ALA A 47 25.54 -22.68 -8.32
C ALA A 47 26.09 -22.36 -6.92
N ASP A 48 26.54 -21.12 -6.71
CA ASP A 48 26.80 -20.56 -5.38
C ASP A 48 26.76 -19.04 -5.38
N MET A 49 25.72 -18.45 -5.97
CA MET A 49 25.36 -17.04 -5.75
C MET A 49 23.85 -16.89 -5.75
N THR A 50 23.22 -17.28 -4.64
CA THR A 50 21.94 -16.71 -4.25
C THR A 50 22.18 -15.22 -4.01
N SER A 51 22.06 -14.41 -5.06
CA SER A 51 21.97 -12.97 -4.89
C SER A 51 20.59 -12.69 -4.31
N PRO A 52 20.47 -12.20 -3.06
CA PRO A 52 19.22 -11.61 -2.63
C PRO A 52 18.99 -10.41 -3.54
N SER A 53 17.90 -10.43 -4.30
CA SER A 53 17.39 -9.20 -4.91
C SER A 53 17.42 -8.12 -3.82
N PRO A 54 17.94 -6.92 -4.07
CA PRO A 54 17.62 -5.79 -3.23
C PRO A 54 16.16 -5.45 -3.53
N GLN A 55 15.24 -6.29 -3.04
CA GLN A 55 14.10 -5.74 -2.34
C GLN A 55 14.76 -4.88 -1.28
N ALA A 56 14.96 -3.60 -1.62
CA ALA A 56 15.23 -2.55 -0.67
C ALA A 56 14.39 -2.93 0.53
N ALA A 57 15.05 -3.32 1.62
CA ALA A 57 14.38 -3.77 2.81
C ALA A 57 13.49 -2.59 3.18
N ARG A 58 12.23 -2.62 2.73
CA ARG A 58 11.23 -1.64 3.10
C ARG A 58 11.22 -1.84 4.59
N VAL A 59 11.84 -0.90 5.30
CA VAL A 59 11.98 -0.95 6.75
C VAL A 59 10.60 -1.34 7.23
N ARG A 60 10.50 -2.55 7.79
CA ARG A 60 9.21 -3.14 8.16
C ARG A 60 8.76 -2.37 9.39
N MET A 61 8.15 -1.22 9.16
CA MET A 61 7.59 -0.39 10.19
C MET A 61 6.55 -1.24 10.92
N SER A 62 6.76 -1.45 12.21
CA SER A 62 5.79 -2.12 13.04
C SER A 62 4.53 -1.28 13.15
N LEU A 63 3.40 -1.92 13.42
CA LEU A 63 2.14 -1.21 13.63
C LEU A 63 2.23 -0.17 14.76
N ARG A 64 3.02 -0.46 15.79
CA ARG A 64 3.25 0.48 16.90
C ARG A 64 4.00 1.72 16.43
N GLU A 65 5.10 1.54 15.69
CA GLU A 65 5.83 2.67 15.10
C GLU A 65 4.93 3.48 14.16
N PHE A 66 4.06 2.81 13.40
CA PHE A 66 3.11 3.48 12.51
C PHE A 66 2.10 4.34 13.29
N LEU A 67 1.57 3.83 14.41
CA LEU A 67 0.68 4.59 15.27
C LEU A 67 1.38 5.80 15.90
N ASP A 68 2.63 5.63 16.31
CA ASP A 68 3.46 6.69 16.87
C ASP A 68 3.78 7.77 15.82
N ASP A 69 4.14 7.38 14.59
CA ASP A 69 4.41 8.33 13.48
C ASP A 69 3.15 9.06 13.01
N ALA A 70 2.02 8.34 12.93
CA ALA A 70 0.72 8.93 12.63
C ALA A 70 0.23 9.88 13.73
N LYS A 71 0.85 9.90 14.93
CA LYS A 71 0.40 10.67 16.10
C LYS A 71 -1.08 10.46 16.42
N ALA A 72 -1.55 9.22 16.28
CA ALA A 72 -2.95 8.87 16.56
C ALA A 72 -3.24 8.93 18.07
N ALA A 73 -3.58 10.12 18.57
CA ALA A 73 -3.78 10.37 19.99
C ALA A 73 -5.11 9.80 20.51
N THR A 74 -6.17 9.83 19.70
CA THR A 74 -7.50 9.38 20.12
C THR A 74 -7.79 7.97 19.62
N LYS A 75 -8.65 7.23 20.34
CA LYS A 75 -9.06 5.87 19.95
C LYS A 75 -9.69 5.79 18.55
N PRO A 76 -10.56 6.74 18.13
CA PRO A 76 -11.02 6.82 16.74
C PRO A 76 -9.88 6.98 15.73
N ASP A 77 -8.89 7.82 16.02
CA ASP A 77 -7.77 8.05 15.10
C ASP A 77 -6.88 6.81 14.99
N GLN A 78 -6.66 6.10 16.10
CA GLN A 78 -5.94 4.84 16.12
C GLN A 78 -6.63 3.78 15.24
N ILE A 79 -7.97 3.72 15.25
CA ILE A 79 -8.74 2.81 14.38
C ILE A 79 -8.48 3.13 12.90
N VAL A 80 -8.50 4.42 12.53
CA VAL A 80 -8.27 4.86 11.14
C VAL A 80 -6.83 4.56 10.71
N ALA A 81 -5.86 4.83 11.57
CA ALA A 81 -4.46 4.54 11.33
C ALA A 81 -4.22 3.04 11.10
N ILE A 82 -4.78 2.18 11.95
CA ILE A 82 -4.69 0.71 11.77
C ILE A 82 -5.33 0.29 10.43
N GLY A 83 -6.50 0.84 10.09
CA GLY A 83 -7.14 0.56 8.80
C GLY A 83 -6.26 0.97 7.61
N HIS A 84 -5.57 2.11 7.72
CA HIS A 84 -4.69 2.59 6.65
C HIS A 84 -3.42 1.75 6.54
N TYR A 85 -2.87 1.33 7.69
CA TYR A 85 -1.76 0.39 7.74
C TYR A 85 -2.11 -0.95 7.06
N LEU A 86 -3.31 -1.49 7.31
CA LEU A 86 -3.79 -2.72 6.66
C LEU A 86 -3.83 -2.59 5.13
N ALA A 87 -4.30 -1.44 4.62
CA ALA A 87 -4.34 -1.19 3.19
C ALA A 87 -2.94 -1.12 2.57
N ILE A 88 -2.01 -0.37 3.17
CA ILE A 88 -0.67 -0.13 2.59
C ILE A 88 0.28 -1.30 2.82
N HIS A 89 0.36 -1.82 4.05
CA HIS A 89 1.37 -2.80 4.44
C HIS A 89 0.92 -4.24 4.24
N GLU A 90 -0.39 -4.51 4.38
CA GLU A 90 -0.96 -5.86 4.25
C GLU A 90 -1.74 -6.04 2.94
N SER A 91 -1.79 -5.02 2.07
CA SER A 91 -2.55 -5.02 0.81
C SER A 91 -4.02 -5.42 1.01
N LYS A 92 -4.58 -5.06 2.17
CA LYS A 92 -5.93 -5.38 2.58
C LYS A 92 -6.76 -4.10 2.62
N ASP A 93 -7.33 -3.74 1.48
CA ASP A 93 -8.09 -2.50 1.28
C ASP A 93 -9.37 -2.43 2.13
N THR A 94 -9.91 -3.59 2.51
CA THR A 94 -11.10 -3.72 3.35
C THR A 94 -10.80 -4.51 4.62
N PHE A 95 -11.31 -4.07 5.76
CA PHE A 95 -11.12 -4.69 7.07
C PHE A 95 -12.44 -4.83 7.83
N SER A 96 -12.51 -5.80 8.73
CA SER A 96 -13.62 -5.96 9.68
C SER A 96 -13.29 -5.32 11.03
N ARG A 97 -14.29 -5.28 11.93
CA ARG A 97 -14.09 -4.79 13.31
C ARG A 97 -13.13 -5.70 14.09
N GLU A 98 -13.16 -6.99 13.81
CA GLU A 98 -12.32 -8.02 14.42
C GLU A 98 -10.87 -7.83 13.99
N ASP A 99 -10.63 -7.55 12.71
CA ASP A 99 -9.28 -7.26 12.19
C ASP A 99 -8.63 -6.12 12.99
N ILE A 100 -9.36 -5.01 13.18
CA ILE A 100 -8.85 -3.87 13.95
C ILE A 100 -8.54 -4.27 15.40
N LYS A 101 -9.42 -5.02 16.07
CA LYS A 101 -9.19 -5.50 17.44
C LYS A 101 -7.94 -6.39 17.54
N SER A 102 -7.75 -7.30 16.59
CA SER A 102 -6.56 -8.16 16.54
C SER A 102 -5.28 -7.36 16.33
N LYS A 103 -5.35 -6.25 15.57
CA LYS A 103 -4.23 -5.34 15.36
C LYS A 103 -3.89 -4.50 16.59
N PHE A 104 -4.89 -4.04 17.36
CA PHE A 104 -4.64 -3.44 18.67
C PHE A 104 -3.86 -4.39 19.59
N GLN A 105 -4.27 -5.66 19.66
CA GLN A 105 -3.56 -6.67 20.46
C GLN A 105 -2.14 -6.91 19.96
N SER A 106 -1.96 -6.99 18.64
CA SER A 106 -0.65 -7.19 18.00
C SER A 106 0.30 -6.01 18.21
N ALA A 107 -0.23 -4.78 18.25
CA ALA A 107 0.51 -3.56 18.58
C ALA A 107 0.84 -3.42 20.08
N ARG A 108 0.33 -4.31 20.93
CA ARG A 108 0.32 -4.17 22.40
C ARG A 108 -0.32 -2.85 22.87
N GLU A 109 -1.28 -2.35 22.10
CA GLU A 109 -2.06 -1.16 22.43
C GLU A 109 -3.31 -1.55 23.24
N PRO A 110 -3.72 -0.73 24.23
CA PRO A 110 -4.93 -0.99 24.99
C PRO A 110 -6.16 -0.86 24.08
N LEU A 111 -6.96 -1.93 24.07
CA LEU A 111 -8.24 -1.94 23.37
C LEU A 111 -9.13 -0.80 23.89
N PRO A 112 -9.86 -0.09 23.00
CA PRO A 112 -10.80 0.92 23.45
C PRO A 112 -11.90 0.29 24.31
N SER A 113 -12.12 0.86 25.50
CA SER A 113 -13.16 0.39 26.42
C SER A 113 -14.57 0.49 25.81
N ASN A 114 -14.76 1.40 24.83
CA ASN A 114 -15.99 1.54 24.06
C ASN A 114 -15.70 1.53 22.55
N PHE A 115 -15.12 0.43 22.08
CA PHE A 115 -14.77 0.24 20.67
C PHE A 115 -15.92 0.56 19.69
N PRO A 116 -17.18 0.10 19.90
CA PRO A 116 -18.26 0.42 18.97
C PRO A 116 -18.52 1.91 18.82
N ARG A 117 -18.46 2.67 19.94
CA ARG A 117 -18.64 4.13 19.92
C ARG A 117 -17.53 4.83 19.14
N ASP A 118 -16.28 4.46 19.40
CA ASP A 118 -15.13 5.10 18.77
C ASP A 118 -15.04 4.74 17.27
N PHE A 119 -15.39 3.51 16.91
CA PHE A 119 -15.52 3.06 15.52
C PHE A 119 -16.61 3.84 14.78
N ASN A 120 -17.80 3.98 15.38
CA ASN A 120 -18.89 4.78 14.80
C ASN A 120 -18.52 6.27 14.70
N THR A 121 -17.68 6.78 15.62
CA THR A 121 -17.15 8.14 15.54
C THR A 121 -16.26 8.32 14.31
N ALA A 122 -15.41 7.35 13.99
CA ALA A 122 -14.58 7.37 12.78
C ALA A 122 -15.42 7.31 11.49
N ILE A 123 -16.51 6.52 11.49
CA ILE A 123 -17.50 6.51 10.41
C ILE A 123 -18.19 7.88 10.28
N GLY A 124 -18.69 8.44 11.39
CA GLY A 124 -19.41 9.71 11.42
C GLY A 124 -18.55 10.90 10.97
N LYS A 125 -17.23 10.84 11.19
CA LYS A 125 -16.25 11.81 10.68
C LYS A 125 -15.90 11.59 9.20
N GLY A 126 -16.39 10.53 8.57
CA GLY A 126 -16.10 10.18 7.18
C GLY A 126 -14.66 9.71 6.94
N LEU A 127 -13.95 9.26 7.98
CA LEU A 127 -12.56 8.77 7.87
C LEU A 127 -12.52 7.31 7.40
N ILE A 128 -13.54 6.54 7.77
CA ILE A 128 -13.78 5.17 7.29
C ILE A 128 -15.21 5.06 6.80
N ALA A 129 -15.45 4.15 5.86
CA ALA A 129 -16.77 3.90 5.30
C ALA A 129 -17.02 2.39 5.18
N GLU A 130 -18.29 2.00 5.24
CA GLU A 130 -18.70 0.62 5.00
C GLU A 130 -18.70 0.33 3.49
N ASP A 131 -18.24 -0.85 3.11
CA ASP A 131 -18.33 -1.33 1.74
C ASP A 131 -19.75 -1.81 1.44
N HIS A 132 -20.43 -1.14 0.50
CA HIS A 132 -21.78 -1.52 0.08
C HIS A 132 -21.84 -2.89 -0.59
N ALA A 133 -20.72 -3.41 -1.12
CA ALA A 133 -20.67 -4.74 -1.72
C ALA A 133 -20.63 -5.86 -0.66
N LYS A 134 -20.15 -5.56 0.56
CA LYS A 134 -19.94 -6.53 1.64
C LYS A 134 -20.25 -5.91 2.99
N ALA A 135 -21.45 -6.19 3.49
CA ALA A 135 -21.87 -5.77 4.81
C ALA A 135 -20.89 -6.25 5.90
N GLY A 136 -20.51 -5.34 6.80
CA GLY A 136 -19.56 -5.64 7.88
C GLY A 136 -18.07 -5.50 7.51
N THR A 137 -17.75 -5.16 6.27
CA THR A 137 -16.39 -4.72 5.88
C THR A 137 -16.33 -3.22 5.66
N TYR A 138 -15.21 -2.63 6.03
CA TYR A 138 -14.97 -1.20 6.01
C TYR A 138 -13.67 -0.90 5.28
N TYR A 139 -13.55 0.29 4.72
CA TYR A 139 -12.33 0.77 4.08
C TYR A 139 -12.00 2.17 4.60
N VAL A 140 -10.72 2.55 4.49
CA VAL A 140 -10.29 3.92 4.79
C VAL A 140 -10.63 4.80 3.60
N THR A 141 -11.36 5.89 3.84
CA THR A 141 -11.68 6.84 2.77
C THR A 141 -10.46 7.68 2.41
N ARG A 142 -10.53 8.39 1.28
CA ARG A 142 -9.50 9.38 0.91
C ARG A 142 -9.25 10.39 2.03
N THR A 143 -10.30 10.83 2.73
CA THR A 143 -10.19 11.76 3.86
C THR A 143 -9.47 11.12 5.04
N GLY A 144 -9.76 9.85 5.35
CA GLY A 144 -9.07 9.09 6.38
C GLY A 144 -7.59 8.92 6.09
N ALA A 145 -7.24 8.55 4.85
CA ALA A 145 -5.84 8.42 4.43
C ALA A 145 -5.08 9.75 4.57
N LEU A 146 -5.67 10.85 4.08
CA LEU A 146 -5.09 12.19 4.24
C LEU A 146 -4.96 12.60 5.71
N ALA A 147 -5.88 12.18 6.58
CA ALA A 147 -5.78 12.45 8.02
C ALA A 147 -4.59 11.71 8.64
N VAL A 148 -4.35 10.46 8.26
CA VAL A 148 -3.19 9.69 8.72
C VAL A 148 -1.87 10.30 8.19
N GLU A 149 -1.81 10.65 6.91
CA GLU A 149 -0.63 11.30 6.30
C GLU A 149 -0.32 12.66 6.95
N LYS A 150 -1.36 13.42 7.34
CA LYS A 150 -1.23 14.68 8.09
C LYS A 150 -0.98 14.48 9.58
N ARG A 151 -0.78 13.24 10.04
CA ARG A 151 -0.56 12.88 11.44
C ARG A 151 -1.67 13.34 12.37
N PHE A 152 -2.91 13.20 11.89
CA PHE A 152 -4.14 13.71 12.50
C PHE A 152 -4.01 15.17 12.94
N GLY A 153 -3.29 15.96 12.12
CA GLY A 153 -2.85 17.32 12.38
C GLY A 153 -3.74 18.04 13.37
N THR A 154 -3.24 18.16 14.60
CA THR A 154 -3.85 18.93 15.68
C THR A 154 -4.27 20.26 15.10
N GLN A 155 -5.57 20.45 14.87
CA GLN A 155 -6.11 21.80 14.83
C GLN A 155 -5.82 22.34 16.23
N ALA A 156 -4.89 23.30 16.26
CA ALA A 156 -4.52 24.06 17.45
C ALA A 156 -5.74 24.70 18.11
#